data_AF-A0A139R5A6-F1
#
_entry.id   AF-A0A139R5A6-F1
#
_cell.length_a   1.000
_cell.length_b   1.000
_cell.length_c   1.000
_cell.angle_alpha   90.00
_cell.angle_beta   90.00
_cell.angle_gamma   90.00
#
_symmetry.space_group_name_H-M   'P 1'
#
loop_
_entity.id
_entity.type
_entity.pdbx_description
1 polymer ?
#
loop_
_entity_poly.entity_id
_entity_poly.type
_entity_poly.pdbx_seq_one_letter_code
_entity_poly.pdbx_strand_id
1 'polypeptide(L)'
;MIALTDNFAVTPDDLLRQHLLILGATGSGKSTSAVTILHDLMMQNQTTIIIDPTGEYTKLPHAVVAKLGYNAFIDYEQLTGAEIAQIFGVTEAVATEKVVDAWQSLKIQKNVVRQSGVYQKVNRPWATFEADAQRLYDYPQPADMHLLPEQLQQEFAVPTDDFDLIGQTIDQAGFRTLLPLIRRIKSQTSQPAFQQLFNLPSRKKIATVGMRTDVMYLMRLFSSQRSEQKILVIDLSELADNLGLGKVVVSLLMTALLRIKQTGTQ
;
A
#
# COMPACT_ATOMS: atom_id res chain seq x y z
N MET A 1 47.18 23.00 0.49
CA MET A 1 46.55 22.95 -0.85
C MET A 1 46.21 21.48 -1.09
N ILE A 2 44.99 21.06 -0.77
CA ILE A 2 44.58 19.67 -1.01
C ILE A 2 44.17 19.61 -2.48
N ALA A 3 44.98 18.94 -3.29
CA ALA A 3 44.66 18.66 -4.67
C ALA A 3 43.45 17.70 -4.67
N LEU A 4 42.30 18.18 -5.13
CA LEU A 4 41.20 17.33 -5.56
C LEU A 4 41.66 16.69 -6.87
N THR A 5 42.25 15.50 -6.75
CA THR A 5 42.64 14.63 -7.85
C THR A 5 41.40 14.24 -8.67
N ASP A 6 41.50 14.44 -9.98
CA ASP A 6 40.73 13.82 -11.07
C ASP A 6 39.23 13.58 -10.85
N ASN A 7 38.43 14.37 -11.58
CA ASN A 7 36.99 14.26 -11.73
C ASN A 7 36.52 12.80 -11.74
N PHE A 8 35.80 12.40 -10.69
CA PHE A 8 35.05 11.16 -10.65
C PHE A 8 33.81 11.30 -11.57
N ALA A 9 34.05 11.29 -12.88
CA ALA A 9 33.01 11.37 -13.89
C ALA A 9 32.49 9.94 -14.14
N VAL A 10 31.45 9.57 -13.39
CA VAL A 10 30.70 8.32 -13.60
C VAL A 10 29.34 8.69 -14.17
N THR A 11 28.90 7.97 -15.20
CA THR A 11 27.56 8.20 -15.76
C THR A 11 26.50 7.77 -14.71
N PRO A 12 25.33 8.43 -14.66
CA PRO A 12 24.25 8.00 -13.77
C PRO A 12 23.86 6.54 -13.98
N ASP A 13 23.88 6.06 -15.22
CA ASP A 13 23.63 4.64 -15.54
C ASP A 13 24.66 3.72 -14.89
N ASP A 14 25.96 4.03 -14.99
CA ASP A 14 27.02 3.24 -14.34
C ASP A 14 26.95 3.30 -12.82
N LEU A 15 26.59 4.46 -12.26
CA LEU A 15 26.43 4.65 -10.83
C LEU A 15 25.26 3.85 -10.25
N LEU A 16 24.16 3.75 -10.99
CA LEU A 16 22.91 3.15 -10.51
C LEU A 16 22.77 1.66 -10.86
N ARG A 17 23.65 1.12 -11.72
CA ARG A 17 23.68 -0.30 -12.11
C ARG A 17 23.70 -1.28 -10.93
N GLN A 18 24.31 -0.92 -9.80
CA GLN A 18 24.47 -1.80 -8.62
C GLN A 18 23.68 -1.33 -7.38
N HIS A 19 22.71 -0.44 -7.56
CA HIS A 19 22.05 0.32 -6.47
C HIS A 19 23.02 1.27 -5.74
N LEU A 20 22.51 2.43 -5.33
CA LEU A 20 23.30 3.47 -4.66
C LEU A 20 22.76 3.73 -3.26
N LEU A 21 23.66 3.76 -2.26
CA LEU A 21 23.38 4.21 -0.91
C LEU A 21 24.27 5.41 -0.56
N ILE A 22 23.65 6.55 -0.25
CA ILE A 22 24.34 7.77 0.16
C ILE A 22 24.29 7.88 1.68
N LEU A 23 25.45 7.88 2.34
CA LEU A 23 25.59 7.98 3.80
C LEU A 23 26.32 9.27 4.20
N GLY A 24 26.01 9.80 5.38
CA GLY A 24 26.68 10.99 5.92
C GLY A 24 25.95 11.60 7.12
N ALA A 25 26.66 12.39 7.92
CA ALA A 25 26.08 13.11 9.06
C ALA A 25 25.06 14.18 8.60
N THR A 26 24.20 14.66 9.49
CA THR A 26 23.32 15.80 9.18
C THR A 26 24.16 17.02 8.77
N GLY A 27 23.76 17.70 7.70
CA GLY A 27 24.53 18.82 7.13
C GLY A 27 25.74 18.42 6.28
N SER A 28 26.05 17.13 6.11
CA SER A 28 27.20 16.68 5.30
C SER A 28 26.96 16.70 3.78
N GLY A 29 25.87 17.31 3.31
CA GLY A 29 25.54 17.41 1.89
C GLY A 29 24.82 16.20 1.29
N LYS A 30 24.21 15.29 2.08
CA LYS A 30 23.45 14.14 1.54
C LYS A 30 22.36 14.52 0.55
N SER A 31 21.46 15.42 0.94
CA SER A 31 20.39 15.91 0.06
C SER A 31 20.97 16.67 -1.13
N THR A 32 22.08 17.41 -0.94
CA THR A 32 22.79 18.08 -2.03
C THR A 32 23.30 17.09 -3.07
N SER A 33 24.00 16.03 -2.66
CA SER A 33 24.48 14.98 -3.56
C SER A 33 23.32 14.26 -4.28
N ALA A 34 22.24 13.95 -3.56
CA ALA A 34 21.05 13.34 -4.15
C ALA A 34 20.42 14.25 -5.21
N VAL A 35 20.25 15.55 -4.92
CA VAL A 35 19.72 16.53 -5.87
C VAL A 35 20.61 16.66 -7.11
N THR A 36 21.94 16.65 -6.95
CA THR A 36 22.87 16.66 -8.10
C THR A 36 22.67 15.43 -9.00
N ILE A 37 22.60 14.23 -8.42
CA ILE A 37 22.35 13.00 -9.18
C ILE A 37 20.98 13.05 -9.87
N LEU A 38 19.94 13.49 -9.16
CA LEU A 38 18.60 13.64 -9.73
C LEU A 38 18.59 14.64 -10.90
N HIS A 39 19.29 15.77 -10.77
CA HIS A 39 19.41 16.76 -11.83
C HIS A 39 20.08 16.16 -13.09
N ASP A 40 21.13 15.36 -12.93
CA ASP A 40 21.80 14.71 -14.06
C ASP A 40 20.90 13.66 -14.74
N LEU A 41 20.14 12.89 -13.96
CA LEU A 41 19.12 11.97 -14.48
C LEU A 41 18.04 12.70 -15.28
N MET A 42 17.62 13.87 -14.81
CA MET A 42 16.66 14.72 -15.52
C MET A 42 17.23 15.20 -16.86
N MET A 43 18.46 15.70 -16.87
CA MET A 43 19.12 16.17 -18.10
C MET A 43 19.30 15.04 -19.13
N GLN A 44 19.45 13.80 -18.65
CA GLN A 44 19.52 12.60 -19.49
C GLN A 44 18.15 12.02 -19.85
N ASN A 45 17.05 12.71 -19.50
CA ASN A 45 15.70 12.27 -19.83
C ASN A 45 15.40 10.86 -19.28
N GLN A 46 15.89 10.53 -18.08
CA GLN A 46 15.60 9.28 -17.39
C GLN A 46 14.32 9.40 -16.55
N THR A 47 13.47 8.38 -16.60
CA THR A 47 12.29 8.31 -15.73
C THR A 47 12.73 8.07 -14.29
N THR A 48 12.31 8.95 -13.39
CA THR A 48 12.69 8.91 -11.97
C THR A 48 11.44 8.96 -11.09
N ILE A 49 11.29 7.99 -10.19
CA ILE A 49 10.27 8.01 -9.13
C ILE A 49 10.98 8.26 -7.81
N ILE A 50 10.57 9.31 -7.11
CA ILE A 50 11.11 9.73 -5.82
C ILE A 50 10.06 9.46 -4.75
N ILE A 51 10.38 8.63 -3.76
CA ILE A 51 9.56 8.50 -2.55
C ILE A 51 10.17 9.45 -1.52
N ASP A 52 9.41 10.47 -1.13
CA ASP A 52 9.90 11.61 -0.35
C ASP A 52 9.19 11.71 1.02
N PRO A 53 9.81 11.17 2.10
CA PRO A 53 9.28 11.28 3.46
C PRO A 53 9.27 12.70 4.03
N THR A 54 10.11 13.61 3.53
CA THR A 54 10.34 14.94 4.13
C THR A 54 9.69 16.08 3.34
N GLY A 55 9.34 15.85 2.08
CA GLY A 55 8.80 16.86 1.16
C GLY A 55 9.87 17.77 0.55
N GLU A 56 11.17 17.48 0.77
CA GLU A 56 12.30 18.28 0.28
C GLU A 56 12.34 18.35 -1.26
N TYR A 57 11.83 17.34 -1.95
CA TYR A 57 11.94 17.19 -3.41
C TYR A 57 10.69 17.70 -4.16
N THR A 58 9.68 18.21 -3.46
CA THR A 58 8.43 18.74 -4.05
C THR A 58 8.62 19.94 -4.97
N LYS A 59 9.76 20.64 -4.86
CA LYS A 59 10.09 21.84 -5.65
C LYS A 59 10.96 21.54 -6.87
N LEU A 60 11.24 20.27 -7.17
CA LEU A 60 12.01 19.91 -8.36
C LEU A 60 11.28 20.38 -9.63
N PRO A 61 11.99 21.01 -10.58
CA PRO A 61 11.36 21.52 -11.79
C PRO A 61 10.83 20.37 -12.64
N HIS A 62 9.67 20.58 -13.28
CA HIS A 62 9.00 19.59 -14.14
C HIS A 62 8.56 18.29 -13.43
N ALA A 63 8.57 18.25 -12.10
CA ALA A 63 8.09 17.10 -11.33
C ALA A 63 6.56 17.10 -11.22
N VAL A 64 5.97 15.92 -11.39
CA VAL A 64 4.59 15.66 -10.97
C VAL A 64 4.61 15.27 -9.50
N VAL A 65 3.92 16.04 -8.65
CA VAL A 65 3.90 15.83 -7.20
C VAL A 65 2.59 15.15 -6.78
N ALA A 66 2.70 13.91 -6.32
CA ALA A 66 1.65 13.11 -5.73
C ALA A 66 1.79 13.12 -4.20
N LYS A 67 1.11 14.05 -3.54
CA LYS A 67 1.09 14.20 -2.08
C LYS A 67 0.02 13.29 -1.48
N LEU A 68 0.45 12.21 -0.83
CA LEU A 68 -0.44 11.20 -0.28
C LEU A 68 -1.30 11.73 0.86
N GLY A 69 -2.59 11.37 0.84
CA GLY A 69 -3.58 11.90 1.78
C GLY A 69 -4.11 13.29 1.41
N TYR A 70 -3.54 13.94 0.39
CA TYR A 70 -3.99 15.23 -0.13
C TYR A 70 -4.54 15.08 -1.56
N ASN A 71 -3.70 15.26 -2.57
CA ASN A 71 -4.07 15.13 -4.00
C ASN A 71 -3.84 13.72 -4.56
N ALA A 72 -3.19 12.84 -3.80
CA ALA A 72 -3.01 11.43 -4.14
C ALA A 72 -3.50 10.51 -3.02
N PHE A 73 -3.80 9.26 -3.37
CA PHE A 73 -4.22 8.22 -2.44
C PHE A 73 -3.67 6.86 -2.86
N ILE A 74 -3.72 5.90 -1.94
CA ILE A 74 -3.51 4.48 -2.22
C ILE A 74 -4.89 3.84 -2.31
N ASP A 75 -5.20 3.23 -3.46
CA ASP A 75 -6.43 2.48 -3.61
C ASP A 75 -6.35 1.14 -2.85
N TYR A 76 -6.93 1.10 -1.66
CA TYR A 76 -6.85 -0.06 -0.77
C TYR A 76 -7.49 -1.33 -1.36
N GLU A 77 -8.43 -1.20 -2.30
CA GLU A 77 -9.10 -2.33 -2.93
C GLU A 77 -8.12 -3.18 -3.78
N GLN A 78 -7.05 -2.54 -4.26
CA GLN A 78 -5.97 -3.20 -5.02
C GLN A 78 -4.97 -3.94 -4.11
N LEU A 79 -5.03 -3.75 -2.80
CA LEU A 79 -4.08 -4.35 -1.87
C LEU A 79 -4.40 -5.83 -1.60
N THR A 80 -3.34 -6.60 -1.37
CA THR A 80 -3.38 -7.98 -0.90
C THR A 80 -3.71 -8.05 0.59
N GLY A 81 -4.19 -9.20 1.07
CA GLY A 81 -4.47 -9.38 2.49
C GLY A 81 -3.24 -9.16 3.39
N ALA A 82 -2.05 -9.53 2.91
CA ALA A 82 -0.80 -9.31 3.62
C ALA A 82 -0.45 -7.81 3.73
N GLU A 83 -0.70 -7.03 2.69
CA GLU A 83 -0.53 -5.57 2.71
C GLU A 83 -1.54 -4.90 3.64
N ILE A 84 -2.79 -5.38 3.67
CA ILE A 84 -3.79 -4.94 4.66
C ILE A 84 -3.31 -5.25 6.09
N ALA A 85 -2.76 -6.44 6.33
CA ALA A 85 -2.19 -6.80 7.63
C ALA A 85 -1.04 -5.87 8.04
N GLN A 86 -0.16 -5.52 7.10
CA GLN A 86 0.93 -4.56 7.33
C GLN A 86 0.41 -3.15 7.68
N ILE A 87 -0.62 -2.65 7.00
CA ILE A 87 -1.25 -1.35 7.28
C ILE A 87 -1.69 -1.25 8.74
N PHE A 88 -2.28 -2.33 9.26
CA PHE A 88 -2.72 -2.40 10.65
C PHE A 88 -1.61 -2.82 11.63
N GLY A 89 -0.36 -2.97 11.17
CA GLY A 89 0.80 -3.32 12.01
C GLY A 89 0.65 -4.70 12.66
N VAL A 90 0.15 -5.67 11.90
CA VAL A 90 0.06 -7.07 12.33
C VAL A 90 1.40 -7.76 12.07
N THR A 91 1.97 -8.37 13.10
CA THR A 91 3.26 -9.07 13.04
C THR A 91 3.14 -10.55 13.35
N GLU A 92 2.11 -10.95 14.10
CA GLU A 92 1.88 -12.35 14.47
C GLU A 92 1.38 -13.15 13.26
N ALA A 93 1.94 -14.35 13.06
CA ALA A 93 1.63 -15.18 11.89
C ALA A 93 0.14 -15.54 11.82
N VAL A 94 -0.44 -16.03 12.93
CA VAL A 94 -1.86 -16.42 12.99
C VAL A 94 -2.79 -15.22 12.73
N ALA A 95 -2.48 -14.06 13.30
CA ALA A 95 -3.28 -12.86 13.06
C ALA A 95 -3.17 -12.39 11.60
N THR A 96 -2.00 -12.53 11.00
CA THR A 96 -1.77 -12.21 9.58
C THR A 96 -2.61 -13.11 8.68
N GLU A 97 -2.60 -14.42 8.92
CA GLU A 97 -3.42 -15.40 8.20
C GLU A 97 -4.91 -15.04 8.30
N LYS A 98 -5.41 -14.74 9.50
CA LYS A 98 -6.81 -14.33 9.69
C LYS A 98 -7.17 -13.04 8.95
N VAL A 99 -6.27 -12.06 8.87
CA VAL A 99 -6.50 -10.84 8.07
C VAL A 99 -6.50 -11.14 6.58
N VAL A 100 -5.62 -12.03 6.11
CA VAL A 100 -5.59 -12.47 4.71
C VAL A 100 -6.90 -13.15 4.33
N ASP A 101 -7.36 -14.12 5.12
CA ASP A 101 -8.60 -14.85 4.89
C ASP A 101 -9.83 -13.94 4.95
N ALA A 102 -9.87 -13.04 5.94
CA ALA A 102 -10.95 -12.07 6.07
C ALA A 102 -11.01 -11.15 4.83
N TRP A 103 -9.86 -10.65 4.38
CA TRP A 103 -9.82 -9.77 3.22
C TRP A 103 -10.26 -10.48 1.94
N GLN A 104 -9.84 -11.73 1.72
CA GLN A 104 -10.31 -12.56 0.62
C GLN A 104 -11.82 -12.81 0.71
N SER A 105 -12.33 -13.12 1.90
CA SER A 105 -13.75 -13.37 2.13
C SER A 105 -14.60 -12.14 1.83
N LEU A 106 -14.14 -10.93 2.19
CA LEU A 106 -14.82 -9.68 1.81
C LEU A 106 -14.82 -9.45 0.29
N LYS A 107 -13.72 -9.77 -0.40
CA LYS A 107 -13.67 -9.71 -1.87
C LYS A 107 -14.65 -10.69 -2.50
N ILE A 108 -14.73 -11.92 -2.00
CA ILE A 108 -15.71 -12.92 -2.45
C ILE A 108 -17.14 -12.39 -2.22
N GLN A 109 -17.45 -11.91 -1.03
CA GLN A 109 -18.77 -11.40 -0.66
C GLN A 109 -19.24 -10.28 -1.60
N LYS A 110 -18.35 -9.33 -1.88
CA LYS A 110 -18.69 -8.16 -2.69
C LYS A 110 -18.85 -8.50 -4.18
N ASN A 111 -18.00 -9.37 -4.72
CA ASN A 111 -17.85 -9.51 -6.18
C ASN A 111 -18.47 -10.80 -6.74
N VAL A 112 -18.45 -11.87 -5.95
CA VAL A 112 -18.96 -13.20 -6.34
C VAL A 112 -20.37 -13.40 -5.78
N VAL A 113 -20.55 -13.22 -4.48
CA VAL A 113 -21.86 -13.38 -3.81
C VAL A 113 -22.76 -12.17 -4.10
N ARG A 114 -22.17 -10.97 -4.21
CA ARG A 114 -22.85 -9.69 -4.51
C ARG A 114 -23.94 -9.32 -3.51
N GLN A 115 -23.67 -9.58 -2.24
CA GLN A 115 -24.55 -9.23 -1.13
C GLN A 115 -23.87 -8.21 -0.20
N SER A 116 -24.68 -7.45 0.55
CA SER A 116 -24.17 -6.55 1.58
C SER A 116 -23.69 -7.32 2.83
N GLY A 117 -22.84 -6.70 3.63
CA GLY A 117 -22.33 -7.29 4.87
C GLY A 117 -21.13 -8.20 4.66
N VAL A 118 -20.88 -9.07 5.65
CA VAL A 118 -19.73 -9.98 5.71
C VAL A 118 -20.05 -11.32 5.04
N TYR A 119 -19.01 -12.01 4.58
CA TYR A 119 -19.09 -13.39 4.13
C TYR A 119 -19.31 -14.33 5.32
N GLN A 120 -20.52 -14.86 5.46
CA GLN A 120 -20.87 -15.80 6.53
C GLN A 120 -20.19 -17.14 6.31
N LYS A 121 -19.29 -17.52 7.23
CA LYS A 121 -18.61 -18.83 7.23
C LYS A 121 -19.31 -19.87 8.10
N VAL A 122 -20.09 -19.43 9.09
CA VAL A 122 -20.93 -20.33 9.89
C VAL A 122 -21.98 -21.01 9.02
N ASN A 123 -22.08 -22.33 9.13
CA ASN A 123 -22.94 -23.23 8.36
C ASN A 123 -22.75 -23.15 6.84
N ARG A 124 -21.57 -22.70 6.39
CA ARG A 124 -21.23 -22.69 4.96
C ARG A 124 -20.41 -23.94 4.61
N PRO A 125 -20.79 -24.71 3.57
CA PRO A 125 -19.98 -25.81 3.07
C PRO A 125 -18.65 -25.35 2.47
N TRP A 126 -17.58 -26.15 2.66
CA TRP A 126 -16.29 -25.91 2.02
C TRP A 126 -16.39 -25.86 0.49
N ALA A 127 -17.14 -26.77 -0.12
CA ALA A 127 -17.36 -26.81 -1.56
C ALA A 127 -17.92 -25.48 -2.12
N THR A 128 -18.83 -24.83 -1.38
CA THR A 128 -19.36 -23.52 -1.77
C THR A 128 -18.30 -22.44 -1.70
N PHE A 129 -17.47 -22.43 -0.65
CA PHE A 129 -16.37 -21.46 -0.54
C PHE A 129 -15.30 -21.66 -1.60
N GLU A 130 -14.93 -22.90 -1.91
CA GLU A 130 -13.97 -23.20 -2.97
C GLU A 130 -14.49 -22.75 -4.34
N ALA A 131 -15.77 -23.03 -4.65
CA ALA A 131 -16.41 -22.57 -5.88
C ALA A 131 -16.51 -21.04 -5.94
N ASP A 132 -16.77 -20.38 -4.81
CA ASP A 132 -16.80 -18.92 -4.72
C ASP A 132 -15.38 -18.32 -4.93
N ALA A 133 -14.36 -18.92 -4.32
CA ALA A 133 -12.97 -18.49 -4.44
C ALA A 133 -12.43 -18.68 -5.87
N GLN A 134 -12.75 -19.78 -6.55
CA GLN A 134 -12.36 -20.01 -7.95
C GLN A 134 -12.99 -19.01 -8.93
N ARG A 135 -14.18 -18.47 -8.59
CA ARG A 135 -14.83 -17.42 -9.39
C ARG A 135 -14.24 -16.04 -9.15
N LEU A 136 -13.37 -15.88 -8.16
CA LEU A 136 -12.64 -14.64 -7.89
C LEU A 136 -11.46 -14.54 -8.86
N TYR A 137 -11.57 -13.72 -9.90
CA TYR A 137 -10.46 -13.45 -10.83
C TYR A 137 -9.37 -12.57 -10.19
N ASP A 138 -8.13 -12.69 -10.70
CA ASP A 138 -6.91 -12.04 -10.19
C ASP A 138 -6.82 -10.51 -10.33
N TYR A 139 -7.87 -9.85 -10.83
CA TYR A 139 -7.88 -8.40 -10.97
C TYR A 139 -8.23 -7.73 -9.63
N PRO A 140 -7.77 -6.48 -9.34
CA PRO A 140 -8.27 -5.73 -8.19
C PRO A 140 -9.79 -5.73 -8.10
N GLN A 141 -10.30 -6.14 -6.93
CA GLN A 141 -11.73 -6.27 -6.72
C GLN A 141 -12.16 -5.44 -5.50
N PRO A 142 -13.25 -4.67 -5.62
CA PRO A 142 -13.78 -3.88 -4.52
C PRO A 142 -14.04 -4.71 -3.27
N ALA A 143 -13.77 -4.13 -2.10
CA ALA A 143 -14.08 -4.71 -0.80
C ALA A 143 -14.24 -3.58 0.22
N ASP A 144 -15.15 -3.72 1.19
CA ASP A 144 -15.37 -2.68 2.19
C ASP A 144 -14.50 -2.91 3.43
N MET A 145 -13.46 -2.10 3.60
CA MET A 145 -12.56 -2.18 4.75
C MET A 145 -13.27 -1.96 6.10
N HIS A 146 -14.42 -1.28 6.14
CA HIS A 146 -15.15 -1.09 7.38
C HIS A 146 -15.75 -2.38 7.93
N LEU A 147 -15.91 -3.41 7.10
CA LEU A 147 -16.43 -4.72 7.47
C LEU A 147 -15.33 -5.70 7.91
N LEU A 148 -14.06 -5.31 7.80
CA LEU A 148 -12.92 -6.16 8.19
C LEU A 148 -13.00 -6.65 9.64
N PRO A 149 -13.40 -5.82 10.64
CA PRO A 149 -13.54 -6.31 12.02
C PRO A 149 -14.60 -7.41 12.18
N GLU A 150 -15.75 -7.24 11.54
CA GLU A 150 -16.86 -8.20 11.58
C GLU A 150 -16.53 -9.46 10.78
N GLN A 151 -15.80 -9.32 9.66
CA GLN A 151 -15.34 -10.46 8.88
C GLN A 151 -14.30 -11.27 9.66
N LEU A 152 -13.35 -10.62 10.35
CA LEU A 152 -12.36 -11.31 11.18
C LEU A 152 -13.01 -12.24 12.21
N GLN A 153 -14.20 -11.91 12.71
CA GLN A 153 -14.94 -12.80 13.60
C GLN A 153 -15.40 -14.08 12.89
N GLN A 154 -15.82 -14.00 11.62
CA GLN A 154 -16.22 -15.16 10.81
C GLN A 154 -15.04 -16.10 10.52
N GLU A 155 -13.80 -15.59 10.52
CA GLU A 155 -12.61 -16.42 10.33
C GLU A 155 -12.28 -17.34 11.52
N PHE A 156 -13.01 -17.20 12.62
CA PHE A 156 -12.98 -18.11 13.77
C PHE A 156 -14.13 -19.11 13.75
N ALA A 157 -14.82 -19.29 12.62
CA ALA A 157 -15.75 -20.40 12.46
C ALA A 157 -15.01 -21.74 12.62
N VAL A 158 -15.53 -22.61 13.48
CA VAL A 158 -14.98 -23.94 13.75
C VAL A 158 -16.07 -25.02 13.65
N PRO A 159 -15.77 -26.20 13.08
CA PRO A 159 -16.72 -27.31 13.03
C PRO A 159 -16.92 -27.90 14.43
N THR A 160 -18.14 -28.37 14.72
CA THR A 160 -18.47 -29.09 15.96
C THR A 160 -18.66 -30.57 15.73
N ASP A 161 -19.39 -30.92 14.67
CA ASP A 161 -19.79 -32.29 14.34
C ASP A 161 -19.87 -32.54 12.83
N ASP A 162 -20.03 -31.50 12.01
CA ASP A 162 -19.98 -31.59 10.56
C ASP A 162 -18.72 -30.88 10.02
N PHE A 163 -17.79 -31.68 9.50
CA PHE A 163 -16.51 -31.22 8.96
C PHE A 163 -16.58 -30.87 7.46
N ASP A 164 -17.71 -31.11 6.79
CA ASP A 164 -17.95 -30.62 5.43
C ASP A 164 -18.31 -29.12 5.43
N LEU A 165 -18.70 -28.59 6.59
CA LEU A 165 -18.90 -27.17 6.86
C LEU A 165 -17.59 -26.50 7.32
N ILE A 166 -17.40 -25.24 6.96
CA ILE A 166 -16.27 -24.42 7.42
C ILE A 166 -16.31 -24.26 8.95
N GLY A 167 -17.51 -24.07 9.49
CA GLY A 167 -17.73 -24.14 10.92
C GLY A 167 -19.21 -23.97 11.25
N GLN A 168 -19.58 -24.35 12.47
CA GLN A 168 -20.96 -24.29 12.97
C GLN A 168 -21.10 -23.31 14.13
N THR A 169 -19.99 -22.99 14.78
CA THR A 169 -19.90 -21.99 15.85
C THR A 169 -18.65 -21.13 15.67
N ILE A 170 -18.59 -20.00 16.38
CA ILE A 170 -17.41 -19.14 16.41
C ILE A 170 -16.57 -19.49 17.65
N ASP A 171 -15.28 -19.75 17.47
CA ASP A 171 -14.31 -19.79 18.56
C ASP A 171 -14.12 -18.39 19.16
N GLN A 172 -14.92 -18.13 20.19
CA GLN A 172 -14.89 -16.87 20.92
C GLN A 172 -13.58 -16.67 21.70
N ALA A 173 -12.93 -17.75 22.14
CA ALA A 173 -11.69 -17.65 22.90
C ALA A 173 -10.54 -17.22 21.97
N GLY A 174 -10.42 -17.87 20.81
CA GLY A 174 -9.50 -17.46 19.75
C GLY A 174 -9.76 -16.03 19.28
N PHE A 175 -11.02 -15.69 18.96
CA PHE A 175 -11.35 -14.33 18.49
C PHE A 175 -11.00 -13.24 19.51
N ARG A 176 -11.17 -13.51 20.81
CA ARG A 176 -10.82 -12.54 21.87
C ARG A 176 -9.35 -12.12 21.85
N THR A 177 -8.46 -12.98 21.37
CA THR A 177 -7.03 -12.64 21.23
C THR A 177 -6.78 -11.52 20.21
N LEU A 178 -7.68 -11.35 19.23
CA LEU A 178 -7.59 -10.30 18.21
C LEU A 178 -8.25 -8.98 18.61
N LEU A 179 -8.89 -8.86 19.79
CA LEU A 179 -9.57 -7.62 20.19
C LEU A 179 -8.68 -6.36 20.13
N PRO A 180 -7.37 -6.39 20.47
CA PRO A 180 -6.49 -5.23 20.27
C PRO A 180 -6.38 -4.82 18.80
N LEU A 181 -6.29 -5.78 17.88
CA LEU A 181 -6.28 -5.52 16.43
C LEU A 181 -7.62 -4.96 15.97
N ILE A 182 -8.74 -5.55 16.41
CA ILE A 182 -10.10 -5.05 16.09
C ILE A 182 -10.26 -3.58 16.49
N ARG A 183 -9.83 -3.21 17.70
CA ARG A 183 -9.89 -1.82 18.18
C ARG A 183 -9.01 -0.90 17.33
N ARG A 184 -7.82 -1.36 16.94
CA ARG A 184 -6.89 -0.61 16.08
C ARG A 184 -7.49 -0.36 14.71
N ILE A 185 -8.04 -1.39 14.06
CA ILE A 185 -8.72 -1.27 12.76
C ILE A 185 -9.83 -0.23 12.86
N LYS A 186 -10.76 -0.38 13.82
CA LYS A 186 -11.89 0.54 14.01
C LYS A 186 -11.43 1.98 14.28
N SER A 187 -10.38 2.15 15.09
CA SER A 187 -9.81 3.45 15.39
C SER A 187 -9.19 4.11 14.15
N GLN A 188 -8.34 3.39 13.42
CA GLN A 188 -7.63 3.93 12.26
C GLN A 188 -8.58 4.23 11.10
N THR A 189 -9.50 3.32 10.74
CA THR A 189 -10.43 3.55 9.62
C THR A 189 -11.40 4.71 9.87
N SER A 190 -11.60 5.09 11.13
CA SER A 190 -12.41 6.25 11.50
C SER A 190 -11.66 7.59 11.42
N GLN A 191 -10.33 7.58 11.31
CA GLN A 191 -9.52 8.79 11.24
C GLN A 191 -9.59 9.43 9.84
N PRO A 192 -9.87 10.74 9.72
CA PRO A 192 -9.94 11.41 8.42
C PRO A 192 -8.65 11.28 7.59
N ALA A 193 -7.48 11.39 8.23
CA ALA A 193 -6.19 11.24 7.55
C ALA A 193 -6.03 9.85 6.91
N PHE A 194 -6.43 8.80 7.63
CA PHE A 194 -6.41 7.43 7.11
C PHE A 194 -7.40 7.24 5.96
N GLN A 195 -8.62 7.79 6.11
CA GLN A 195 -9.63 7.74 5.05
C GLN A 195 -9.17 8.43 3.77
N GLN A 196 -8.52 9.60 3.92
CA GLN A 196 -7.94 10.30 2.79
C GLN A 196 -6.80 9.48 2.18
N LEU A 197 -5.83 9.04 2.98
CA LEU A 197 -4.66 8.29 2.52
C LEU A 197 -5.04 7.06 1.69
N PHE A 198 -6.01 6.28 2.17
CA PHE A 198 -6.42 5.03 1.55
C PHE A 198 -7.72 5.12 0.74
N ASN A 199 -8.23 6.32 0.46
CA ASN A 199 -9.48 6.51 -0.30
C ASN A 199 -10.69 5.73 0.25
N LEU A 200 -10.83 5.66 1.57
CA LEU A 200 -12.03 5.10 2.18
C LEU A 200 -13.20 6.06 1.98
N PRO A 201 -14.43 5.54 1.80
CA PRO A 201 -15.63 6.35 1.79
C PRO A 201 -15.75 7.16 3.08
N SER A 202 -15.70 8.50 2.99
CA SER A 202 -15.92 9.34 4.17
C SER A 202 -17.41 9.63 4.36
N ARG A 203 -17.90 9.51 5.60
CA ARG A 203 -19.29 9.87 5.97
C ARG A 203 -19.57 11.37 5.84
N LYS A 204 -18.55 12.21 5.82
CA LYS A 204 -18.68 13.66 5.64
C LYS A 204 -18.18 14.01 4.25
N LYS A 205 -18.93 14.85 3.51
CA LYS A 205 -18.43 15.48 2.28
C LYS A 205 -17.20 16.32 2.66
N ILE A 206 -16.01 15.76 2.46
CA ILE A 206 -14.78 16.54 2.56
C ILE A 206 -14.88 17.59 1.45
N ALA A 207 -14.80 18.87 1.83
CA ALA A 207 -14.83 19.96 0.88
C ALA A 207 -13.77 19.71 -0.19
N THR A 208 -14.23 19.61 -1.44
CA THR A 208 -13.52 19.56 -2.72
C THR A 208 -12.02 19.84 -2.62
N VAL A 209 -11.24 18.80 -2.28
CA VAL A 209 -9.93 18.66 -2.91
C VAL A 209 -10.22 18.38 -4.38
N GLY A 210 -9.44 18.94 -5.30
CA GLY A 210 -9.59 18.68 -6.74
C GLY A 210 -9.49 17.18 -7.08
N MET A 211 -9.40 16.86 -8.37
CA MET A 211 -9.21 15.48 -8.82
C MET A 211 -8.04 14.82 -8.04
N ARG A 212 -8.36 13.78 -7.28
CA ARG A 212 -7.37 12.98 -6.56
C ARG A 212 -7.00 11.78 -7.41
N THR A 213 -5.73 11.39 -7.40
CA THR A 213 -5.23 10.31 -8.28
C THR A 213 -4.68 9.15 -7.45
N ASP A 214 -4.95 7.93 -7.90
CA ASP A 214 -4.31 6.73 -7.33
C ASP A 214 -2.80 6.77 -7.61
N VAL A 215 -2.00 6.68 -6.55
CA VAL A 215 -0.54 6.67 -6.64
C VAL A 215 -0.04 5.43 -7.38
N MET A 216 -0.72 4.29 -7.25
CA MET A 216 -0.33 3.06 -7.92
C MET A 216 -0.52 3.19 -9.44
N TYR A 217 -1.59 3.88 -9.87
CA TYR A 217 -1.77 4.27 -11.27
C TYR A 217 -0.66 5.20 -11.77
N LEU A 218 -0.31 6.25 -11.01
CA LEU A 218 0.79 7.17 -11.38
C LEU A 218 2.12 6.44 -11.51
N MET A 219 2.44 5.53 -10.59
CA MET A 219 3.67 4.73 -10.65
C MET A 219 3.73 3.87 -11.91
N ARG A 220 2.61 3.22 -12.29
CA ARG A 220 2.53 2.45 -13.54
C ARG A 220 2.67 3.36 -14.77
N LEU A 221 2.02 4.52 -14.76
CA LEU A 221 2.06 5.49 -15.85
C LEU A 221 3.50 5.93 -16.12
N PHE A 222 4.23 6.36 -15.07
CA PHE A 222 5.62 6.78 -15.19
C PHE A 222 6.56 5.63 -15.55
N SER A 223 6.29 4.42 -15.05
CA SER A 223 7.12 3.25 -15.39
C SER A 223 6.94 2.75 -16.83
N SER A 224 5.80 3.05 -17.46
CA SER A 224 5.45 2.50 -18.79
C SER A 224 5.52 3.52 -19.94
N GLN A 225 5.32 4.81 -19.66
CA GLN A 225 5.27 5.84 -20.71
C GLN A 225 6.58 6.60 -20.86
N ARG A 226 6.95 6.89 -22.11
CA ARG A 226 7.97 7.88 -22.47
C ARG A 226 7.33 9.27 -22.48
N SER A 227 6.87 9.78 -21.34
CA SER A 227 6.33 11.15 -21.22
C SER A 227 7.44 12.20 -21.24
N GLU A 228 7.06 13.46 -21.47
CA GLU A 228 7.97 14.63 -21.30
C GLU A 228 8.24 14.94 -19.82
N GLN A 229 7.26 14.70 -18.94
CA GLN A 229 7.41 14.81 -17.49
C GLN A 229 7.83 13.46 -16.92
N LYS A 230 9.13 13.31 -16.67
CA LYS A 230 9.75 12.04 -16.29
C LYS A 230 9.99 11.86 -14.79
N ILE A 231 9.65 12.86 -13.98
CA ILE A 231 9.81 12.79 -12.53
C ILE A 231 8.46 12.72 -11.86
N LEU A 232 8.28 11.67 -11.06
CA LEU A 232 7.18 11.55 -10.11
C LEU A 232 7.75 11.69 -8.71
N VAL A 233 7.29 12.67 -7.94
CA VAL A 233 7.56 12.80 -6.51
C VAL A 233 6.34 12.32 -5.75
N ILE A 234 6.49 11.23 -5.00
CA ILE A 234 5.49 10.75 -4.05
C ILE A 234 5.83 11.34 -2.69
N ASP A 235 5.13 12.42 -2.35
CA ASP A 235 5.34 13.17 -1.12
C ASP A 235 4.54 12.53 0.03
N LEU A 236 5.27 12.11 1.07
CA LEU A 236 4.78 11.48 2.29
C LEU A 236 4.93 12.38 3.52
N SER A 237 5.26 13.66 3.36
CA SER A 237 5.51 14.59 4.46
C SER A 237 4.32 14.75 5.43
N GLU A 238 3.08 14.55 4.96
CA GLU A 238 1.88 14.51 5.83
C GLU A 238 1.90 13.34 6.82
N LEU A 239 2.73 12.32 6.58
CA LEU A 239 2.90 11.16 7.45
C LEU A 239 4.09 11.31 8.41
N ALA A 240 4.79 12.45 8.41
CA ALA A 240 5.97 12.67 9.25
C ALA A 240 5.69 12.47 10.74
N ASP A 241 4.50 12.89 11.22
CA ASP A 241 4.07 12.73 12.60
C ASP A 241 3.64 11.29 12.95
N ASN A 242 3.47 10.43 11.93
CA ASN A 242 3.11 9.03 12.09
C ASN A 242 4.14 8.12 11.40
N LEU A 243 5.35 8.09 11.98
CA LEU A 243 6.48 7.30 11.49
C LEU A 243 6.15 5.81 11.31
N GLY A 244 5.23 5.25 12.11
CA GLY A 244 4.77 3.87 11.97
C GLY A 244 4.06 3.64 10.64
N LEU A 245 3.05 4.46 10.35
CA LEU A 245 2.31 4.40 9.08
C LEU A 245 3.18 4.80 7.89
N GLY A 246 4.04 5.82 8.04
CA GLY A 246 4.98 6.25 7.00
C GLY A 246 5.89 5.12 6.55
N LYS A 247 6.47 4.34 7.48
CA LYS A 247 7.29 3.15 7.15
C LYS A 247 6.51 2.11 6.36
N VAL A 248 5.27 1.83 6.77
CA VAL A 248 4.42 0.87 6.07
C VAL A 248 4.11 1.35 4.65
N VAL A 249 3.73 2.61 4.48
CA VAL A 249 3.45 3.20 3.17
C VAL A 249 4.68 3.13 2.25
N VAL A 250 5.87 3.48 2.74
CA VAL A 250 7.11 3.32 1.95
C VAL A 250 7.30 1.86 1.52
N SER A 251 7.12 0.90 2.43
CA SER A 251 7.23 -0.52 2.13
C SER A 251 6.22 -0.97 1.06
N LEU A 252 4.98 -0.50 1.13
CA LEU A 252 3.93 -0.79 0.15
C LEU A 252 4.31 -0.25 -1.24
N LEU A 253 4.74 1.01 -1.32
CA LEU A 253 5.15 1.64 -2.57
C LEU A 253 6.36 0.93 -3.20
N MET A 254 7.37 0.58 -2.39
CA MET A 254 8.54 -0.15 -2.88
C MET A 254 8.17 -1.55 -3.39
N THR A 255 7.29 -2.25 -2.67
CA THR A 255 6.78 -3.57 -3.11
C THR A 255 6.01 -3.44 -4.43
N ALA A 256 5.19 -2.40 -4.57
CA ALA A 256 4.47 -2.13 -5.81
C ALA A 256 5.41 -1.84 -7.00
N LEU A 257 6.48 -1.06 -6.80
CA LEU A 257 7.50 -0.82 -7.84
C LEU A 257 8.16 -2.12 -8.29
N LEU A 258 8.50 -3.01 -7.36
CA LEU A 258 9.08 -4.31 -7.69
C LEU A 258 8.12 -5.16 -8.54
N ARG A 259 6.82 -5.17 -8.20
CA ARG A 259 5.80 -5.87 -8.99
C ARG A 259 5.65 -5.28 -10.38
N ILE A 260 5.61 -3.96 -10.52
CA ILE A 260 5.52 -3.27 -11.82
C ILE A 260 6.70 -3.66 -12.71
N LYS A 261 7.91 -3.74 -12.15
CA LYS A 261 9.10 -4.18 -12.89
C LYS A 261 9.00 -5.64 -13.32
N GLN A 262 8.53 -6.53 -12.45
CA GLN A 262 8.38 -7.94 -12.75
C GLN A 262 7.37 -8.20 -13.88
N THR A 263 6.23 -7.49 -13.88
CA THR A 263 5.21 -7.63 -14.93
C THR A 263 5.57 -6.95 -16.24
N GLY A 264 6.42 -5.92 -16.23
CA GLY A 264 6.95 -5.29 -17.45
C GLY A 264 8.08 -6.06 -18.14
N THR A 265 8.54 -7.19 -17.57
CA THR A 265 9.62 -8.03 -18.15
C THR A 265 9.08 -9.33 -18.80
N GLN A 266 7.76 -9.42 -19.04
CA GLN A 266 7.12 -10.50 -19.79
C GLN A 266 6.62 -10.01 -21.15
#